data_AF-A0A0F8YX57-F1
#
_entry.id   AF-A0A0F8YX57-F1
#
_cell.length_a   1.000
_cell.length_b   1.000
_cell.length_c   1.000
_cell.angle_alpha   90.00
_cell.angle_beta   90.00
_cell.angle_gamma   90.00
#
_symmetry.space_group_name_H-M   'P 1'
#
loop_
_entity.id
_entity.type
_entity.pdbx_description
1 polymer ?
#
loop_
_entity_poly.entity_id
_entity_poly.type
_entity_poly.pdbx_seq_one_letter_code
_entity_poly.pdbx_strand_id
1 'polypeptide(L)'
;MAHTYDLTTEIGQVRLLIGDRDIVPTTDAQFSDEEIQAFLDLGGSILMAASKACEAWASNLKTALTSETIGEYSYKQGTVANLIKLADKYAQQDREIPYFNWAEMDLTSIGDPEIT
;
A
#
# COMPACT_ATOMS: atom_id res chain seq x y z
N MET A 1 6.96 -11.34 18.83
CA MET A 1 7.51 -10.34 17.88
C MET A 1 6.69 -9.08 18.09
N ALA A 2 7.32 -7.98 18.49
CA ALA A 2 6.65 -6.68 18.59
C ALA A 2 6.75 -6.01 17.22
N HIS A 3 5.61 -5.69 16.60
CA HIS A 3 5.59 -4.87 15.39
C HIS A 3 5.70 -3.41 15.81
N THR A 4 6.53 -2.65 15.12
CA THR A 4 6.85 -1.28 15.50
C THR A 4 5.89 -0.26 14.87
N TYR A 5 4.99 -0.69 13.98
CA TYR A 5 4.01 0.14 13.28
C TYR A 5 2.59 -0.02 13.83
N ASP A 6 1.76 1.01 13.68
CA ASP A 6 0.37 1.05 14.15
C ASP A 6 -0.64 0.83 13.01
N LEU A 7 -1.32 -0.32 13.02
CA LEU A 7 -2.33 -0.69 12.03
C LEU A 7 -3.64 0.10 12.13
N THR A 8 -3.86 0.85 13.20
CA THR A 8 -5.02 1.75 13.32
C THR A 8 -4.88 2.99 12.43
N THR A 9 -3.67 3.27 11.95
CA THR A 9 -3.37 4.36 11.03
C THR A 9 -3.27 3.87 9.59
N GLU A 10 -3.70 4.69 8.64
CA GLU A 10 -3.53 4.38 7.21
C GLU A 10 -2.04 4.24 6.85
N ILE A 11 -1.16 5.03 7.49
CA ILE A 11 0.29 4.94 7.35
C ILE A 11 0.80 3.55 7.72
N GLY A 12 0.44 3.03 8.90
CA GLY A 12 0.88 1.71 9.33
C GLY A 12 0.29 0.57 8.48
N GLN A 13 -0.89 0.77 7.89
CA GLN A 13 -1.46 -0.16 6.92
C GLN A 13 -0.65 -0.18 5.61
N VAL A 14 -0.26 0.99 5.09
CA VAL A 14 0.63 1.07 3.91
C VAL A 14 2.00 0.43 4.21
N ARG A 15 2.60 0.70 5.38
CA ARG A 15 3.86 0.08 5.84
C ARG A 15 3.78 -1.45 5.84
N LEU A 16 2.67 -2.00 6.34
CA LEU A 16 2.45 -3.45 6.33
C LEU A 16 2.46 -4.03 4.90
N LEU A 17 1.78 -3.34 3.97
CA LEU A 17 1.58 -3.78 2.58
C LEU A 17 2.85 -3.73 1.74
N ILE A 18 3.69 -2.72 1.95
CA ILE A 18 4.97 -2.59 1.26
C ILE A 18 6.07 -3.43 1.93
N GLY A 19 5.87 -3.86 3.18
CA GLY A 19 6.84 -4.64 3.94
C GLY A 19 7.86 -3.79 4.71
N ASP A 20 7.58 -2.49 4.87
CA ASP A 20 8.39 -1.52 5.61
C ASP A 20 8.05 -1.55 7.11
N ARG A 21 8.39 -2.68 7.75
CA ARG A 21 7.92 -3.05 9.10
C ARG A 21 8.89 -2.69 10.23
N ASP A 22 10.15 -2.42 9.89
CA ASP A 22 11.20 -2.18 10.85
C ASP A 22 11.49 -0.68 10.95
N ILE A 23 10.74 -0.01 11.83
CA ILE A 23 10.80 1.45 12.00
C ILE A 23 11.48 1.87 13.31
N VAL A 24 12.03 0.92 14.09
CA VAL A 24 12.84 1.22 15.29
C VAL A 24 14.08 0.33 15.25
N PRO A 25 15.27 0.92 15.02
CA PRO A 25 15.52 2.35 14.82
C PRO A 25 14.93 2.88 13.49
N THR A 26 14.50 4.14 13.46
CA THR A 26 13.88 4.78 12.28
C THR A 26 14.80 4.90 11.06
N THR A 27 16.07 4.50 11.20
CA THR A 27 17.08 4.47 10.14
C THR A 27 16.88 3.33 9.13
N ASP A 28 16.13 2.30 9.51
CA ASP A 28 15.97 1.09 8.70
C ASP A 28 14.69 1.14 7.84
N ALA A 29 13.80 2.08 8.17
CA ALA A 29 12.60 2.38 7.41
C ALA A 29 12.97 2.86 6.00
N GLN A 30 12.30 2.30 4.99
CA GLN A 30 12.51 2.71 3.60
C GLN A 30 11.87 4.06 3.31
N PHE A 31 10.78 4.39 4.02
CA PHE A 31 10.06 5.64 3.89
C PHE A 31 9.78 6.27 5.25
N SER A 32 9.82 7.60 5.31
CA SER A 32 9.32 8.37 6.45
C SER A 32 7.78 8.37 6.49
N ASP A 33 7.20 8.73 7.63
CA ASP A 33 5.74 8.84 7.74
C ASP A 33 5.19 9.94 6.82
N GLU A 34 5.95 11.02 6.60
CA GLU A 34 5.59 12.11 5.69
C GLU A 34 5.58 11.66 4.23
N GLU A 35 6.52 10.80 3.82
CA GLU A 35 6.56 10.25 2.47
C GLU A 35 5.36 9.32 2.23
N ILE A 36 5.00 8.50 3.23
CA ILE A 36 3.82 7.64 3.17
C ILE A 36 2.54 8.47 3.13
N GLN A 37 2.46 9.55 3.89
CA GLN A 37 1.34 10.47 3.82
C GLN A 37 1.21 11.09 2.42
N ALA A 38 2.32 11.48 1.79
CA ALA A 38 2.29 11.98 0.41
C ALA A 38 1.77 10.93 -0.58
N PHE A 39 2.11 9.65 -0.41
CA PHE A 39 1.54 8.58 -1.24
C PHE A 39 0.04 8.36 -1.01
N LEU A 40 -0.43 8.50 0.23
CA LEU A 40 -1.86 8.47 0.56
C LEU A 40 -2.61 9.63 -0.09
N ASP A 41 -2.07 10.84 0.01
CA ASP A 41 -2.66 12.05 -0.59
C ASP A 41 -2.75 11.97 -2.12
N LEU A 42 -1.75 11.33 -2.76
CA LEU A 42 -1.71 11.11 -4.20
C LEU A 42 -2.56 9.92 -4.68
N GLY A 43 -2.68 8.89 -3.84
CA GLY A 43 -3.34 7.63 -4.18
C GLY A 43 -4.83 7.65 -3.92
N GLY A 44 -5.28 8.38 -2.89
CA GLY A 44 -6.68 8.42 -2.45
C GLY A 44 -7.18 7.12 -1.80
N SER A 45 -6.38 6.05 -1.82
CA SER A 45 -6.64 4.77 -1.16
C SER A 45 -5.33 4.16 -0.66
N ILE A 46 -5.43 3.32 0.37
CA ILE A 46 -4.29 2.60 0.96
C ILE A 46 -3.61 1.69 -0.08
N LEU A 47 -4.39 1.02 -0.94
CA LEU A 47 -3.85 0.14 -1.98
C LEU A 47 -3.12 0.93 -3.07
N MET A 48 -3.69 2.06 -3.50
CA MET A 48 -3.05 2.92 -4.48
C MET A 48 -1.78 3.57 -3.92
N ALA A 49 -1.80 3.98 -2.66
CA ALA A 49 -0.63 4.49 -1.95
C ALA A 49 0.48 3.43 -1.86
N ALA A 50 0.13 2.19 -1.46
CA ALA A 50 1.07 1.07 -1.42
C ALA A 50 1.63 0.73 -2.82
N SER A 51 0.81 0.81 -3.87
CA SER A 51 1.26 0.64 -5.26
C SER A 51 2.34 1.64 -5.62
N LYS A 52 2.08 2.93 -5.37
CA LYS A 52 3.03 4.02 -5.68
C LYS A 52 4.31 3.92 -4.86
N ALA A 53 4.21 3.57 -3.59
CA ALA A 53 5.36 3.35 -2.72
C ALA A 53 6.24 2.17 -3.23
N CYS A 54 5.63 1.06 -3.65
CA CYS A 54 6.35 -0.06 -4.27
C CYS A 54 7.07 0.34 -5.57
N GLU A 55 6.45 1.16 -6.42
CA GLU A 55 7.07 1.69 -7.65
C GLU A 55 8.25 2.60 -7.36
N ALA A 56 8.11 3.50 -6.37
CA ALA A 56 9.16 4.39 -5.92
C ALA A 56 10.35 3.59 -5.36
N TRP A 57 10.07 2.59 -4.54
CA TRP A 57 11.10 1.71 -3.98
C TRP A 57 11.83 0.92 -5.07
N ALA A 58 11.09 0.32 -6.00
CA ALA A 58 11.67 -0.38 -7.15
C ALA A 58 12.56 0.53 -8.00
N SER A 59 12.18 1.80 -8.18
CA SER A 59 12.95 2.80 -8.93
C SER A 59 14.24 3.21 -8.23
N ASN A 60 14.20 3.37 -6.90
CA ASN A 60 15.39 3.64 -6.08
C ASN A 60 16.38 2.48 -6.17
N LEU A 61 15.89 1.24 -6.02
CA LEU A 61 16.72 0.04 -6.17
C LEU A 61 17.32 -0.10 -7.57
N LYS A 62 16.53 0.20 -8.63
CA LYS A 62 17.02 0.17 -10.01
C LYS A 62 18.13 1.20 -10.25
N THR A 63 18.00 2.39 -9.68
CA THR A 63 19.02 3.45 -9.80
C THR A 63 20.32 3.03 -9.11
N ALA A 64 20.22 2.50 -7.89
CA ALA A 64 21.37 1.94 -7.16
C ALA A 64 22.04 0.78 -7.92
N LEU A 65 21.23 -0.08 -8.56
CA LEU A 65 21.72 -1.19 -9.38
C LEU A 65 22.52 -0.74 -10.62
N THR A 66 22.14 0.38 -11.24
CA THR A 66 22.85 0.90 -12.40
C THR A 66 24.17 1.58 -12.03
N SER A 67 24.31 2.12 -10.81
CA SER A 67 25.54 2.79 -10.35
C SER A 67 26.61 1.84 -9.79
N GLU A 68 26.26 0.61 -9.39
CA GLU A 68 27.17 -0.36 -8.72
C GLU A 68 27.53 -1.59 -9.57
N THR A 69 27.85 -1.40 -10.86
CA THR A 69 27.90 -2.48 -11.86
C THR A 69 28.77 -3.71 -11.49
N ILE A 70 28.26 -4.92 -11.84
CA ILE A 70 28.89 -6.26 -11.93
C ILE A 70 29.05 -7.05 -10.62
N GLY A 71 28.16 -8.03 -10.41
CA GLY A 71 28.33 -9.13 -9.45
C GLY A 71 27.05 -9.51 -8.68
N GLU A 72 26.37 -8.51 -8.11
CA GLU A 72 25.17 -8.71 -7.26
C GLU A 72 23.83 -8.54 -8.00
N TYR A 73 23.88 -8.25 -9.31
CA TYR A 73 22.71 -7.85 -10.11
C TYR A 73 21.57 -8.88 -10.10
N SER A 74 21.89 -10.18 -10.06
CA SER A 74 20.89 -11.25 -10.22
C SER A 74 19.89 -11.35 -9.06
N TYR A 75 20.30 -11.09 -7.82
CA TYR A 75 19.40 -11.20 -6.66
C TYR A 75 18.54 -9.94 -6.50
N LYS A 76 19.16 -8.76 -6.64
CA LYS A 76 18.47 -7.47 -6.53
C LYS A 76 17.45 -7.27 -7.68
N GLN A 77 17.71 -7.80 -8.88
CA GLN A 77 16.75 -7.78 -10.00
C GLN A 77 15.47 -8.58 -9.69
N GLY A 78 15.58 -9.70 -8.96
CA GLY A 78 14.43 -10.48 -8.51
C GLY A 78 13.55 -9.71 -7.52
N THR A 79 14.16 -8.97 -6.59
CA THR A 79 13.45 -8.12 -5.63
C THR A 79 12.70 -6.98 -6.34
N VAL A 80 13.33 -6.30 -7.29
CA VAL A 80 12.69 -5.23 -8.08
C VAL A 80 11.50 -5.79 -8.87
N ALA A 81 11.64 -6.95 -9.51
CA ALA A 81 10.55 -7.58 -10.24
C ALA A 81 9.36 -7.96 -9.33
N ASN A 82 9.63 -8.37 -8.09
CA ASN A 82 8.59 -8.70 -7.12
C ASN A 82 7.85 -7.44 -6.63
N LEU A 83 8.56 -6.34 -6.38
CA LEU A 83 7.95 -5.06 -5.99
C LEU A 83 7.03 -4.52 -7.09
N ILE A 84 7.46 -4.58 -8.36
CA ILE A 84 6.62 -4.16 -9.49
C ILE A 84 5.35 -5.02 -9.59
N LYS A 85 5.48 -6.35 -9.46
CA LYS A 85 4.31 -7.25 -9.45
C LYS A 85 3.34 -6.94 -8.29
N LEU A 86 3.87 -6.58 -7.13
CA LEU A 86 3.04 -6.18 -5.98
C LEU A 86 2.32 -4.85 -6.25
N ALA A 87 3.01 -3.87 -6.85
CA ALA A 87 2.40 -2.63 -7.27
C ALA A 87 1.25 -2.86 -8.27
N ASP A 88 1.50 -3.62 -9.33
CA ASP A 88 0.47 -3.97 -10.33
C ASP A 88 -0.75 -4.65 -9.69
N LYS A 89 -0.51 -5.55 -8.73
CA LYS A 89 -1.58 -6.22 -8.00
C LYS A 89 -2.41 -5.24 -7.18
N TYR A 90 -1.78 -4.33 -6.43
CA TYR A 90 -2.52 -3.36 -5.63
C TYR A 90 -3.30 -2.37 -6.50
N ALA A 91 -2.75 -1.94 -7.63
CA ALA A 91 -3.45 -1.09 -8.60
C ALA A 91 -4.61 -1.82 -9.32
N GLN A 92 -4.53 -3.14 -9.49
CA GLN A 92 -5.65 -3.95 -9.98
C GLN A 92 -6.72 -4.11 -8.90
N GLN A 93 -6.34 -4.47 -7.68
CA GLN A 93 -7.26 -4.63 -6.57
C GLN A 93 -8.03 -3.36 -6.26
N ASP A 94 -7.37 -2.20 -6.32
CA ASP A 94 -8.01 -0.90 -6.15
C ASP A 94 -9.06 -0.60 -7.22
N ARG A 95 -8.77 -0.93 -8.49
CA ARG A 95 -9.74 -0.81 -9.60
C ARG A 95 -10.87 -1.83 -9.52
N GLU A 96 -10.59 -2.99 -8.94
CA GLU A 96 -11.55 -4.07 -8.77
C GLU A 96 -12.43 -3.91 -7.54
N ILE A 97 -12.18 -2.94 -6.64
CA ILE A 97 -13.09 -2.62 -5.53
C ILE A 97 -14.42 -2.21 -6.16
N PRO A 98 -15.44 -3.09 -6.17
CA PRO A 98 -16.74 -2.71 -6.67
C PRO A 98 -17.30 -1.75 -5.63
N TYR A 99 -17.76 -0.57 -6.04
CA TYR A 99 -18.65 0.25 -5.22
C TYR A 99 -19.99 -0.49 -5.07
N PHE A 100 -20.01 -1.60 -4.35
CA PHE A 100 -21.20 -2.28 -3.85
C PHE A 100 -21.08 -2.26 -2.34
N ASN A 101 -21.30 -1.08 -1.76
CA ASN A 101 -21.90 -1.03 -0.46
C ASN A 101 -23.33 -1.57 -0.68
N TRP A 102 -23.58 -2.81 -0.27
CA TRP A 102 -24.94 -3.33 -0.02
C TRP A 102 -25.47 -2.81 1.34
N ALA A 103 -24.71 -1.93 2.00
CA ALA A 103 -24.95 -1.48 3.36
C ALA A 103 -25.93 -0.30 3.45
N GLU A 104 -26.32 0.34 2.34
CA GLU A 104 -27.26 1.48 2.32
C GLU A 104 -28.57 1.22 1.58
N MET A 105 -28.99 -0.04 1.39
CA MET A 105 -30.41 -0.30 1.10
C MET A 105 -31.15 -0.57 2.42
N ASP A 106 -31.31 0.48 3.23
CA ASP A 106 -32.26 0.46 4.34
C ASP A 106 -33.69 0.48 3.77
N LEU A 107 -34.23 -0.72 3.53
CA LEU A 107 -35.60 -0.93 3.09
C LEU A 107 -36.58 -1.07 4.27
N THR A 108 -36.17 -0.78 5.51
CA THR A 108 -37.01 -1.01 6.70
C THR A 108 -38.05 0.08 6.97
N SER A 109 -38.08 1.17 6.18
CA SER A 109 -39.08 2.24 6.34
C SER A 109 -40.24 2.23 5.33
N ILE A 110 -40.29 1.27 4.39
CA ILE A 110 -41.33 1.22 3.33
C ILE A 110 -42.55 0.35 3.68
N GLY A 111 -42.65 -0.14 4.92
CA GLY A 111 -43.60 -1.19 5.27
C GLY A 111 -44.38 -1.05 6.56
N ASP A 112 -44.78 0.15 6.99
CA ASP A 112 -45.88 0.29 7.95
C ASP A 112 -47.12 0.88 7.24
N PRO A 113 -48.05 0.04 6.77
CA PRO A 113 -49.39 0.53 6.45
C PRO A 113 -50.12 0.87 7.75
N GLU A 114 -50.53 2.13 7.89
CA GLU A 114 -51.52 2.54 8.88
C GLU A 114 -52.73 1.61 8.83
N ILE A 115 -53.07 0.98 9.97
CA ILE A 115 -54.38 0.38 10.18
C ILE A 115 -54.89 0.85 11.54
N THR A 116 -55.77 1.86 11.46
CA THR A 116 -56.93 2.22 12.32
C THR A 116 -56.89 1.91 13.81
#